data_AF-G5KD51-F1
#
_entry.id   AF-G5KD51-F1
#
_cell.length_a   1.000
_cell.length_b   1.000
_cell.length_c   1.000
_cell.angle_alpha   90.00
_cell.angle_beta   90.00
_cell.angle_gamma   90.00
#
_symmetry.space_group_name_H-M   'P 1'
#
loop_
_entity.id
_entity.type
_entity.pdbx_description
1 polymer ?
#
loop_
_entity_poly.entity_id
_entity_poly.type
_entity_poly.pdbx_seq_one_letter_code
_entity_poly.pdbx_strand_id
1 'polypeptide(L)'
;MAFLYPINSLNIILLLLGLLCHLKSLHIGSGDFLFLSLFSFNHSLNVLLWPIQIASFLGLVYFGIQKKKELPFIPFLTIAYLIFQLFQSYLQ
;
A
#
# COMPACT_ATOMS: atom_id res chain seq x y z
N MET A 1 16.70 11.45 -20.93
CA MET A 1 17.29 11.49 -19.59
C MET A 1 16.51 10.50 -18.74
N ALA A 2 17.04 9.29 -18.55
CA ALA A 2 16.40 8.27 -17.72
C ALA A 2 16.33 8.84 -16.28
N PHE A 3 15.19 9.36 -15.82
CA PHE A 3 14.02 8.61 -15.35
C PHE A 3 14.35 7.66 -14.18
N LEU A 4 15.37 8.01 -13.40
CA LEU A 4 15.51 7.52 -12.02
C LEU A 4 14.94 8.62 -11.12
N TYR A 5 13.61 8.59 -10.97
CA TYR A 5 12.93 9.23 -9.85
C TYR A 5 13.70 8.89 -8.56
N PRO A 6 13.82 9.79 -7.57
CA PRO A 6 14.64 9.55 -6.38
C PRO A 6 14.24 8.23 -5.73
N ILE A 7 15.09 7.20 -5.89
CA ILE A 7 14.89 5.92 -5.23
C ILE A 7 15.01 6.20 -3.74
N ASN A 8 13.87 6.26 -3.08
CA ASN A 8 13.79 6.47 -1.65
C ASN A 8 14.21 5.18 -0.93
N SER A 9 14.97 5.29 0.15
CA SER A 9 15.40 4.14 0.96
C SER A 9 14.21 3.26 1.40
N LEU A 10 13.05 3.88 1.55
CA LEU A 10 11.80 3.24 1.92
C LEU A 10 11.23 2.32 0.86
N ASN A 11 11.33 2.69 -0.42
CA ASN A 11 10.92 1.82 -1.51
C ASN A 11 11.77 0.54 -1.47
N ILE A 12 13.09 0.67 -1.31
CA ILE A 12 14.00 -0.48 -1.24
C ILE A 12 13.65 -1.40 -0.06
N ILE A 13 13.40 -0.82 1.13
CA ILE A 13 13.02 -1.58 2.33
C ILE A 13 11.69 -2.32 2.10
N LEU A 14 10.67 -1.64 1.56
CA LEU A 14 9.35 -2.23 1.28
C LEU A 14 9.42 -3.34 0.22
N LEU A 15 10.25 -3.17 -0.80
CA LEU A 15 10.44 -4.13 -1.88
C LEU A 15 11.16 -5.39 -1.36
N LEU A 16 12.21 -5.23 -0.54
CA LEU A 16 12.86 -6.35 0.13
C LEU A 16 11.88 -7.08 1.07
N LEU A 17 11.06 -6.34 1.82
CA LEU A 17 10.09 -6.92 2.75
C LEU A 17 9.01 -7.71 2.00
N GLY A 18 8.51 -7.18 0.87
CA GLY A 18 7.56 -7.88 0.00
C GLY A 18 8.15 -9.16 -0.60
N LEU A 19 9.40 -9.12 -1.07
CA LEU A 19 10.13 -10.29 -1.54
C LEU A 19 10.33 -11.34 -0.43
N LEU A 20 10.76 -10.92 0.76
CA LEU A 20 10.92 -11.80 1.92
C LEU A 20 9.58 -12.44 2.33
N CYS A 21 8.50 -11.67 2.30
CA CYS A 21 7.16 -12.16 2.63
C CYS A 21 6.67 -13.20 1.62
N HIS A 22 6.98 -13.01 0.33
CA HIS A 22 6.69 -13.97 -0.72
C HIS A 22 7.52 -15.25 -0.59
N LEU A 23 8.82 -15.13 -0.31
CA LEU A 23 9.72 -16.28 -0.18
C LEU A 23 9.49 -17.10 1.08
N LYS A 24 9.12 -16.44 2.19
CA LYS A 24 8.98 -17.09 3.50
C LYS A 24 7.54 -17.50 3.83
N SER A 25 6.62 -17.37 2.87
CA SER A 25 5.19 -17.66 2.97
C SER A 25 4.62 -17.26 4.34
N LEU A 26 4.96 -16.06 4.80
CA LEU A 26 4.34 -15.47 5.97
C LEU A 26 2.85 -15.31 5.60
N HIS A 27 1.92 -15.67 6.49
CA HIS A 27 0.47 -15.53 6.29
C HIS A 27 -0.01 -14.06 6.10
N ILE A 28 0.92 -13.13 5.85
CA ILE A 28 0.71 -11.74 5.53
C ILE A 28 0.78 -11.57 4.00
N GLY A 29 -0.12 -10.74 3.46
CA GLY A 29 -0.16 -10.42 2.03
C GLY A 29 1.14 -9.77 1.57
N SER A 30 2.00 -10.54 0.90
CA SER A 30 3.23 -10.00 0.27
C SER A 30 2.91 -8.93 -0.78
N GLY A 31 1.73 -9.05 -1.41
CA GLY A 31 1.21 -8.08 -2.37
C GLY A 31 1.04 -6.68 -1.80
N ASP A 32 0.72 -6.53 -0.51
CA ASP A 32 0.50 -5.23 0.13
C ASP A 32 1.81 -4.42 0.19
N PHE A 33 2.91 -5.06 0.57
CA PHE A 33 4.22 -4.42 0.64
C PHE A 33 4.80 -4.08 -0.73
N LEU A 34 4.58 -4.96 -1.73
CA LEU A 34 4.98 -4.68 -3.11
C LEU A 34 4.16 -3.53 -3.72
N PHE A 35 2.87 -3.44 -3.38
CA PHE A 35 2.02 -2.34 -3.83
C PHE A 35 2.45 -1.00 -3.21
N LEU A 36 2.80 -0.99 -1.92
CA LEU A 36 3.34 0.17 -1.23
C LEU A 36 4.72 0.60 -1.74
N SER A 37 5.57 -0.34 -2.17
CA SER A 37 6.89 -0.02 -2.74
C SER A 37 6.74 0.75 -4.07
N LEU A 38 5.83 0.30 -4.94
CA LEU A 38 5.50 1.00 -6.19
C LEU A 38 5.00 2.43 -5.93
N PHE A 39 4.15 2.62 -4.92
CA PHE A 39 3.63 3.94 -4.57
C PHE A 39 4.70 4.84 -3.91
N SER A 40 5.60 4.27 -3.10
CA SER A 40 6.72 4.97 -2.47
C SER A 40 7.72 5.56 -3.48
N PHE A 41 7.67 5.12 -4.73
CA PHE A 41 8.48 5.70 -5.78
C PHE A 41 8.06 7.14 -6.07
N ASN A 42 6.75 7.42 -6.10
CA ASN A 42 6.23 8.74 -6.50
C ASN A 42 5.97 9.69 -5.33
N HIS A 43 5.85 9.16 -4.11
CA HIS A 43 5.36 9.89 -2.95
C HIS A 43 6.19 9.66 -1.67
N SER A 44 6.16 10.62 -0.76
CA SER A 44 6.85 10.56 0.54
C SER A 44 6.10 9.70 1.57
N LEU A 45 6.75 9.36 2.69
CA LEU A 45 6.13 8.58 3.78
C LEU A 45 4.81 9.14 4.27
N ASN A 46 4.76 10.45 4.50
CA ASN A 46 3.58 11.08 5.09
C ASN A 46 2.36 10.91 4.18
N VAL A 47 2.60 10.95 2.86
CA VAL A 47 1.57 10.74 1.85
C VAL A 47 1.14 9.27 1.78
N LEU A 48 2.08 8.33 1.96
CA LEU A 48 1.81 6.89 2.06
C LEU A 48 0.99 6.48 3.27
N LEU A 49 1.15 7.16 4.40
CA LEU A 49 0.47 6.80 5.65
C LEU A 49 -1.05 6.99 5.57
N TRP A 50 -1.53 7.98 4.82
CA TRP A 50 -2.96 8.25 4.66
C TRP A 50 -3.73 7.08 4.00
N PRO A 51 -3.35 6.59 2.80
CA PRO A 51 -3.98 5.41 2.20
C PRO A 51 -3.93 4.17 3.09
N ILE A 52 -2.80 3.94 3.80
CA ILE A 52 -2.64 2.80 4.69
C ILE A 52 -3.64 2.87 5.86
N GLN A 53 -3.78 4.04 6.48
CA GLN A 53 -4.72 4.24 7.58
C GLN A 53 -6.17 4.06 7.13
N ILE A 54 -6.54 4.62 5.97
CA ILE A 54 -7.88 4.48 5.39
C ILE A 54 -8.17 3.02 5.04
N ALA A 55 -7.24 2.33 4.37
CA ALA A 55 -7.38 0.91 4.03
C ALA A 55 -7.49 0.02 5.28
N SER A 56 -6.71 0.31 6.32
CA SER A 56 -6.78 -0.40 7.60
C SER A 56 -8.12 -0.19 8.31
N PHE A 57 -8.62 1.04 8.35
CA PHE A 57 -9.93 1.33 8.94
C PHE A 57 -11.06 0.67 8.16
N LEU A 58 -11.04 0.74 6.82
CA LEU A 58 -12.01 0.05 5.96
C LEU A 58 -11.94 -1.47 6.13
N GLY A 59 -10.74 -2.03 6.25
CA GLY A 59 -10.55 -3.45 6.55
C GLY A 59 -11.15 -3.85 7.90
N LEU A 60 -10.93 -3.06 8.96
CA LEU A 60 -11.54 -3.32 10.27
C LEU A 60 -13.07 -3.23 10.24
N VAL A 61 -13.63 -2.22 9.57
CA VAL A 61 -15.08 -2.06 9.40
C VAL A 61 -15.67 -3.24 8.62
N TYR A 62 -15.01 -3.64 7.53
CA TYR A 62 -15.45 -4.78 6.73
C TYR A 62 -15.36 -6.11 7.49
N PHE A 63 -14.33 -6.31 8.32
CA PHE A 63 -14.20 -7.47 9.20
C PHE A 63 -15.32 -7.54 10.25
N GLY A 64 -15.74 -6.38 10.78
CA GLY A 64 -16.87 -6.29 11.70
C GLY A 64 -18.21 -6.68 11.07
N ILE A 65 -18.41 -6.35 9.79
CA ILE A 65 -19.66 -6.61 9.04
C ILE A 65 -19.68 -8.03 8.46
N GLN A 66 -18.61 -8.45 7.81
CA GLN A 66 -18.43 -9.79 7.29
C GLN A 66 -17.45 -10.54 8.19
N LYS A 67 -17.98 -11.39 9.08
CA LYS A 67 -17.21 -12.32 9.95
C LYS A 67 -16.46 -13.42 9.16
N LYS A 68 -15.89 -13.08 8.00
CA LYS A 68 -15.09 -13.97 7.17
C LYS A 68 -13.64 -13.92 7.63
N LYS A 69 -12.99 -15.07 7.63
CA LYS A 69 -11.64 -15.27 8.17
C LYS A 69 -10.53 -14.57 7.37
N GLU A 70 -10.78 -14.22 6.11
CA GLU A 70 -9.76 -13.73 5.21
C GLU A 70 -10.25 -12.48 4.49
N LEU A 71 -9.60 -11.37 4.81
CA LEU A 71 -9.92 -10.06 4.27
C LEU A 71 -8.86 -9.73 3.20
N PRO A 72 -9.22 -9.66 1.91
CA PRO A 72 -8.27 -9.26 0.90
C PRO A 72 -7.98 -7.77 1.10
N PHE A 73 -6.82 -7.44 1.69
CA PHE A 73 -6.43 -6.06 2.01
C PHE A 73 -6.10 -5.24 0.76
N ILE A 74 -5.50 -5.89 -0.24
CA ILE A 74 -5.12 -5.32 -1.55
C ILE A 74 -6.23 -4.48 -2.21
N PRO A 75 -7.48 -4.96 -2.42
CA PRO A 75 -8.54 -4.16 -3.05
C PRO A 75 -8.95 -2.92 -2.23
N PHE A 76 -8.90 -2.97 -0.91
CA PHE A 76 -9.18 -1.78 -0.09
C PHE A 76 -8.04 -0.77 -0.18
N LEU A 77 -6.80 -1.26 -0.22
CA LEU A 77 -5.60 -0.44 -0.38
C LEU A 77 -5.56 0.23 -1.77
N THR A 78 -5.92 -0.49 -2.83
CA THR A 78 -5.98 0.08 -4.19
C THR A 78 -7.07 1.14 -4.31
N ILE A 79 -8.24 0.94 -3.70
CA ILE A 79 -9.32 1.94 -3.66
C ILE A 79 -8.88 3.19 -2.89
N ALA A 80 -8.30 3.01 -1.69
CA ALA A 80 -7.80 4.12 -0.89
C ALA A 80 -6.73 4.92 -1.65
N TYR A 81 -5.84 4.22 -2.36
CA TYR A 81 -4.87 4.85 -3.25
C TYR A 81 -5.52 5.65 -4.38
N LEU A 82 -6.47 5.05 -5.13
CA LEU A 82 -7.13 5.74 -6.25
C LEU A 82 -7.82 7.02 -5.79
N ILE A 83 -8.54 6.97 -4.66
CA ILE A 83 -9.19 8.14 -4.06
C ILE A 83 -8.14 9.19 -3.68
N PHE A 84 -7.05 8.78 -3.03
CA PHE A 84 -6.00 9.70 -2.61
C PHE A 84 -5.30 10.37 -3.79
N GLN A 85 -4.97 9.62 -4.84
CA GLN A 85 -4.34 10.15 -6.05
C GLN A 85 -5.27 11.12 -6.79
N LEU A 86 -6.56 10.79 -6.90
CA LEU A 86 -7.57 11.70 -7.47
C LEU A 86 -7.68 12.99 -6.65
N PHE A 87 -7.72 12.89 -5.33
CA PHE A 87 -7.77 14.04 -4.45
C PHE A 87 -6.54 14.95 -4.61
N GLN A 88 -5.35 14.35 -4.66
CA GLN A 88 -4.10 15.09 -4.88
C GLN A 88 -4.09 15.79 -6.25
N SER A 89 -4.65 15.16 -7.29
CA SER A 89 -4.75 15.75 -8.63
C SER A 89 -5.76 16.90 -8.73
N TYR A 90 -6.74 16.96 -7.82
CA TYR A 90 -7.72 18.06 -7.76
C TYR A 90 -7.19 19.28 -7.00
N LEU A 91 -6.18 19.09 -6.14
CA LEU A 91 -5.56 20.13 -5.31
C LEU A 91 -4.35 20.82 -5.97
N GLN A 92 -3.95 20.38 -7.17
CA GLN A 92 -2.90 20.99 -8.01
C GLN A 92 -3.51 21.79 -9.15
#